data_AF-R2XF51-F1
#
_entry.id   AF-R2XF51-F1
#
_cell.length_a   1.000
_cell.length_b   1.000
_cell.length_c   1.000
_cell.angle_alpha   90.00
_cell.angle_beta   90.00
_cell.angle_gamma   90.00
#
_symmetry.space_group_name_H-M   'P 1'
#
loop_
_entity.id
_entity.type
_entity.pdbx_description
1 polymer ?
#
loop_
_entity_poly.entity_id
_entity_poly.type
_entity_poly.pdbx_seq_one_letter_code
_entity_poly.pdbx_strand_id
1 'polypeptide(L)'
;MSYQFTPDCYEYGQYKTGLKMRGVPFAAQTFFTKLNGGIATAVSVFALTLIGFREGEGVVQAAGFADKLWTFSCLGGIIGGICTLLILRLYKLNDHDVQLMAKCNNGEISREEAEAQMINQY
;
A
#
# COMPACT_ATOMS: atom_id res chain seq x y z
N MET A 1 8.81 -7.04 -12.70
CA MET A 1 7.94 -5.85 -12.73
C MET A 1 7.74 -5.41 -11.29
N SER A 2 8.15 -4.19 -10.96
CA SER A 2 8.01 -3.65 -9.61
C SER A 2 6.63 -2.99 -9.53
N TYR A 3 5.68 -3.61 -8.84
CA TYR A 3 4.39 -3.02 -8.49
C TYR A 3 4.62 -1.79 -7.62
N GLN A 4 4.59 -0.61 -8.19
CA GLN A 4 4.67 0.63 -7.43
C GLN A 4 3.46 1.48 -7.79
N PHE A 5 2.44 1.44 -6.92
CA PHE A 5 1.21 2.22 -7.08
C PHE A 5 1.48 3.72 -7.29
N THR A 6 2.56 4.24 -6.70
CA THR A 6 2.96 5.64 -6.77
C THR A 6 3.33 6.09 -8.20
N PRO A 7 4.28 5.46 -8.91
CA PRO A 7 4.54 5.73 -10.32
C PRO A 7 3.34 5.42 -11.21
N ASP A 8 2.56 4.37 -10.96
CA ASP A 8 1.35 4.09 -11.75
C ASP A 8 0.35 5.25 -11.69
N CYS A 9 0.08 5.76 -10.49
CA CYS A 9 -0.78 6.92 -10.29
C CYS A 9 -0.21 8.20 -10.91
N TYR A 10 1.12 8.34 -10.92
CA TYR A 10 1.79 9.46 -11.58
C TYR A 10 1.58 9.41 -13.09
N GLU A 11 1.86 8.26 -13.73
CA GLU A 11 1.75 8.10 -15.18
C GLU A 11 0.30 8.22 -15.63
N TYR A 12 -0.64 7.59 -14.90
CA TYR A 12 -2.08 7.74 -15.15
C TYR A 12 -2.54 9.19 -15.00
N GLY A 13 -2.11 9.88 -13.94
CA GLY A 13 -2.45 11.26 -13.68
C GLY A 13 -1.95 12.20 -14.77
N GLN A 14 -0.69 12.04 -15.20
CA GLN A 14 -0.12 12.80 -16.32
C GLN A 14 -0.88 12.49 -17.63
N TYR A 15 -1.21 11.22 -17.88
CA TYR A 15 -1.93 10.80 -19.09
C TYR A 15 -3.32 11.43 -19.20
N LYS A 16 -4.07 11.50 -18.09
CA LYS A 16 -5.42 12.07 -18.06
C LYS A 16 -5.43 13.60 -18.04
N THR A 17 -4.51 14.23 -17.31
CA THR A 17 -4.55 15.69 -17.04
C THR A 17 -3.55 16.51 -17.86
N GLY A 18 -2.54 15.87 -18.45
CA GLY A 18 -1.40 16.54 -19.09
C GLY A 18 -0.42 17.23 -18.14
N LEU A 19 -0.70 17.23 -16.82
CA LEU A 19 0.11 17.92 -15.82
C LEU A 19 1.20 17.00 -15.24
N LYS A 20 2.44 17.47 -15.22
CA LYS A 20 3.59 16.75 -14.66
C LYS A 20 3.70 16.94 -13.14
N MET A 21 2.94 16.18 -12.38
CA MET A 21 2.87 16.31 -10.91
C MET A 21 3.64 15.21 -10.16
N ARG A 22 4.94 15.01 -10.45
CA ARG A 22 5.76 13.94 -9.83
C ARG A 22 5.81 14.00 -8.30
N GLY A 23 5.74 15.20 -7.72
CA GLY A 23 5.86 15.39 -6.28
C GLY A 23 4.63 14.98 -5.47
N VAL A 24 3.42 15.02 -6.06
CA VAL A 24 2.17 14.79 -5.31
C VAL A 24 2.00 13.33 -4.91
N PRO A 25 2.15 12.33 -5.80
CA PRO A 25 2.07 10.92 -5.42
C PRO A 25 3.13 10.51 -4.40
N PHE A 26 4.35 11.05 -4.53
CA PHE A 26 5.44 10.78 -3.60
C PHE A 26 5.21 11.39 -2.21
N ALA A 27 4.68 12.61 -2.16
CA ALA A 27 4.30 13.25 -0.91
C ALA A 27 3.19 12.45 -0.20
N ALA A 28 2.17 12.00 -0.94
CA ALA A 28 1.11 11.15 -0.41
C ALA A 28 1.67 9.83 0.15
N GLN A 29 2.54 9.14 -0.60
CA GLN A 29 3.19 7.92 -0.14
C GLN A 29 3.93 8.13 1.18
N THR A 30 4.72 9.21 1.28
CA THR A 30 5.50 9.52 2.50
C THR A 30 4.59 9.82 3.68
N PHE A 31 3.53 10.60 3.46
CA PHE A 31 2.54 10.91 4.48
C PHE A 31 1.89 9.65 5.04
N PHE A 32 1.35 8.79 4.17
CA PHE A 32 0.69 7.55 4.60
C PHE A 32 1.66 6.54 5.22
N THR A 33 2.93 6.52 4.79
CA THR A 33 3.96 5.68 5.43
C THR A 33 4.18 6.09 6.88
N LYS A 34 4.28 7.40 7.16
CA LYS A 34 4.43 7.91 8.52
C LYS A 34 3.17 7.67 9.36
N LEU A 35 2.01 7.92 8.77
CA LEU A 35 0.72 7.67 9.41
C LEU A 35 0.57 6.19 9.80
N ASN A 36 0.92 5.28 8.89
CA ASN A 36 0.92 3.84 9.14
C ASN A 36 1.83 3.46 10.31
N GLY A 37 3.06 4.01 10.37
CA GLY A 37 3.97 3.74 11.50
C GLY A 37 3.38 4.16 12.84
N GLY A 38 2.72 5.33 12.90
CA GLY A 38 2.04 5.80 14.11
C GLY A 38 0.87 4.91 14.52
N ILE A 39 -0.02 4.59 13.57
CA ILE A 39 -1.19 3.73 13.82
C ILE A 39 -0.75 2.32 14.21
N ALA A 40 0.23 1.73 13.52
CA ALA A 40 0.74 0.39 13.83
C ALA A 40 1.29 0.32 15.26
N THR A 41 2.02 1.36 15.70
CA THR A 41 2.52 1.44 17.07
C THR A 41 1.37 1.50 18.08
N ALA A 42 0.39 2.37 17.85
CA ALA A 42 -0.77 2.51 18.73
C ALA A 42 -1.59 1.20 18.84
N VAL A 43 -1.85 0.55 17.71
CA VAL A 43 -2.55 -0.75 17.65
C VAL A 43 -1.75 -1.83 18.37
N SER A 44 -0.43 -1.86 18.20
CA SER A 44 0.44 -2.85 18.86
C SER A 44 0.43 -2.68 20.38
N VAL A 45 0.53 -1.45 20.89
CA VAL A 45 0.46 -1.18 22.33
C VAL A 45 -0.92 -1.54 22.89
N PHE A 46 -1.99 -1.19 22.19
CA PHE A 46 -3.34 -1.58 22.59
C PHE A 46 -3.53 -3.10 22.62
N ALA A 47 -2.97 -3.82 21.64
CA ALA A 47 -2.98 -5.27 21.60
C ALA A 47 -2.26 -5.90 22.79
N LEU A 48 -1.12 -5.33 23.22
CA LEU A 48 -0.38 -5.78 24.40
C LEU A 48 -1.24 -5.70 25.67
N THR A 49 -2.02 -4.63 25.83
CA THR A 49 -2.97 -4.50 26.94
C THR A 49 -4.02 -5.62 26.91
N LEU A 50 -4.55 -5.96 25.73
CA LEU A 50 -5.57 -7.01 25.58
C LEU A 50 -5.05 -8.42 25.90
N ILE A 51 -3.80 -8.73 25.53
CA ILE A 51 -3.20 -10.05 25.82
C ILE A 51 -2.70 -10.17 27.27
N GLY A 52 -2.84 -9.11 28.06
CA GLY A 52 -2.54 -9.10 29.50
C GLY A 52 -1.07 -8.87 29.81
N PHE A 53 -0.38 -8.06 29.00
CA PHE A 53 1.00 -7.66 29.26
C PHE A 53 1.10 -6.99 30.63
N ARG A 54 2.06 -7.44 31.44
CA ARG A 54 2.37 -6.80 32.74
C ARG A 54 3.61 -5.93 32.63
N GLU A 55 3.48 -4.68 33.02
CA GLU A 55 4.55 -3.69 33.02
C GLU A 55 5.28 -3.66 34.36
N GLY A 56 6.61 -3.51 34.35
CA GLY A 56 7.44 -3.33 35.55
C GLY A 56 8.74 -4.14 35.54
N GLU A 57 9.79 -3.59 36.16
CA GLU A 57 11.08 -4.26 36.31
C GLU A 57 10.95 -5.45 37.28
N GLY A 58 11.42 -6.64 36.87
CA GLY A 58 11.29 -7.88 37.65
C GLY A 58 9.92 -8.57 37.58
N VAL A 59 8.98 -8.08 36.76
CA VAL A 59 7.66 -8.69 36.63
C VAL A 59 7.71 -9.92 35.71
N VAL A 60 7.29 -11.07 36.24
CA VAL A 60 7.16 -12.32 35.48
C VAL A 60 5.84 -12.30 34.69
N GLN A 61 5.92 -12.47 33.36
CA GLN A 61 4.74 -12.61 32.51
C GLN A 61 3.98 -13.91 32.83
N ALA A 62 2.67 -13.93 32.60
CA ALA A 62 1.88 -15.14 32.79
C ALA A 62 2.37 -16.28 31.87
N ALA A 63 2.26 -17.53 32.34
CA ALA A 63 2.56 -18.70 31.52
C ALA A 63 1.72 -18.68 30.23
N GLY A 64 2.35 -18.95 29.08
CA GLY A 64 1.70 -18.91 27.76
C GLY A 64 1.54 -17.50 27.16
N PHE A 65 2.09 -16.44 27.78
CA PHE A 65 2.08 -15.10 27.19
C PHE A 65 2.81 -15.03 25.83
N ALA A 66 3.95 -15.74 25.71
CA ALA A 66 4.71 -15.80 24.46
C ALA A 66 3.88 -16.37 23.29
N ASP A 67 3.11 -17.44 23.55
CA ASP A 67 2.23 -18.05 22.55
C ASP A 67 1.10 -17.11 22.12
N LYS A 68 0.51 -16.37 23.08
CA LYS A 68 -0.51 -15.35 22.79
C LYS A 68 0.06 -14.21 21.95
N LEU A 69 1.25 -13.72 22.29
CA LEU A 69 1.94 -12.67 21.54
C LEU A 69 2.24 -13.10 20.10
N TRP A 70 2.75 -14.32 19.93
CA TRP A 70 3.02 -14.90 18.62
C TRP A 70 1.74 -15.03 17.79
N THR A 71 0.68 -15.60 18.39
CA THR A 71 -0.63 -15.76 17.73
C THR A 71 -1.21 -14.42 17.27
N PHE A 72 -1.13 -13.38 18.12
CA PHE A 72 -1.62 -12.05 17.79
C PHE A 72 -0.82 -11.38 16.67
N SER A 73 0.50 -11.62 16.64
CA SER A 73 1.38 -11.14 15.56
C SER A 73 1.04 -11.80 14.22
N CYS A 74 0.79 -13.13 14.21
CA CYS A 74 0.34 -13.84 13.02
C CYS A 74 -1.03 -13.36 12.53
N LEU A 75 -1.98 -13.12 13.45
CA LEU A 75 -3.29 -12.56 13.12
C LEU A 75 -3.18 -11.20 12.41
N GLY A 76 -2.30 -10.32 12.89
CA GLY A 76 -2.02 -9.03 12.25
C GLY A 76 -1.56 -9.19 10.80
N GLY A 77 -0.67 -10.14 10.53
CA GLY A 77 -0.21 -10.46 9.17
C GLY A 77 -1.33 -10.99 8.26
N ILE A 78 -2.19 -11.88 8.78
CA ILE A 78 -3.32 -12.44 8.03
C ILE A 78 -4.33 -11.34 7.66
N ILE A 79 -4.70 -10.49 8.63
CA ILE A 79 -5.62 -9.38 8.40
C ILE A 79 -5.04 -8.41 7.35
N GLY A 80 -3.76 -8.07 7.49
CA GLY A 80 -3.04 -7.24 6.51
C GLY A 80 -3.09 -7.84 5.10
N GLY A 81 -2.79 -9.14 4.97
CA GLY A 81 -2.84 -9.84 3.68
C GLY A 81 -4.23 -9.86 3.04
N ILE A 82 -5.28 -10.14 3.83
CA ILE A 82 -6.67 -10.10 3.35
C ILE A 82 -7.03 -8.68 2.88
N CYS A 83 -6.71 -7.65 3.66
CA CYS A 83 -6.93 -6.26 3.27
C CYS A 83 -6.21 -5.91 1.96
N THR A 84 -4.95 -6.31 1.80
CA THR A 84 -4.21 -6.11 0.55
C THR A 84 -4.88 -6.79 -0.64
N LEU A 85 -5.34 -8.04 -0.49
CA LEU A 85 -6.05 -8.75 -1.55
C LEU A 85 -7.38 -8.07 -1.93
N LEU A 86 -8.12 -7.54 -0.95
CA LEU A 86 -9.34 -6.78 -1.20
C LEU A 86 -9.05 -5.47 -1.95
N ILE A 87 -8.01 -4.74 -1.57
CA ILE A 87 -7.59 -3.51 -2.27
C ILE A 87 -7.17 -3.84 -3.71
N LEU A 88 -6.35 -4.87 -3.90
CA LEU A 88 -5.91 -5.31 -5.23
C LEU A 88 -7.09 -5.75 -6.10
N ARG A 89 -8.12 -6.38 -5.53
CA ARG A 89 -9.34 -6.74 -6.26
C ARG A 89 -10.12 -5.51 -6.76
N LEU A 90 -10.03 -4.39 -6.06
CA LEU A 90 -10.67 -3.12 -6.44
C LEU A 90 -9.75 -2.22 -7.30
N TYR A 91 -8.46 -2.56 -7.40
CA TYR A 91 -7.51 -1.83 -8.21
C TYR A 91 -7.78 -2.06 -9.69
N LYS A 92 -7.99 -0.96 -10.42
CA LYS A 92 -8.42 -1.02 -11.83
C LYS A 92 -7.26 -0.91 -12.82
N LEU A 93 -6.16 -0.25 -12.42
CA LEU A 93 -5.01 0.00 -13.28
C LEU A 93 -4.28 -1.30 -13.58
N ASN A 94 -4.04 -1.53 -14.87
CA ASN A 94 -3.27 -2.65 -15.37
C ASN A 94 -1.85 -2.20 -15.74
N ASP A 95 -0.84 -2.97 -15.34
CA ASP A 95 0.58 -2.67 -15.61
C ASP A 95 0.87 -2.47 -17.11
N HIS A 96 0.21 -3.24 -17.99
CA HIS A 96 0.36 -3.11 -19.45
C HIS A 96 -0.13 -1.74 -19.93
N ASP A 97 -1.31 -1.33 -19.48
CA ASP A 97 -1.90 -0.05 -19.87
C ASP A 97 -1.10 1.13 -19.30
N VAL A 98 -0.61 1.01 -18.06
CA VAL A 98 0.27 2.02 -17.44
C VAL A 98 1.57 2.19 -18.23
N GLN A 99 2.16 1.10 -18.74
CA GLN A 99 3.35 1.19 -19.60
C GLN A 99 3.05 1.90 -20.93
N LEU A 100 1.87 1.70 -21.51
CA LEU A 100 1.42 2.44 -22.69
C LEU A 100 1.20 3.93 -22.36
N MET A 101 0.59 4.24 -21.22
CA MET A 101 0.43 5.62 -20.73
C MET A 101 1.79 6.30 -20.55
N ALA A 102 2.79 5.61 -20.00
CA ALA A 102 4.14 6.13 -19.82
C ALA A 102 4.82 6.43 -21.16
N LYS A 103 4.72 5.53 -22.15
CA LYS A 103 5.23 5.76 -23.52
C LYS A 103 4.55 6.97 -24.17
N CYS A 104 3.23 7.10 -24.02
CA CYS A 104 2.48 8.25 -24.53
C CYS A 104 2.94 9.55 -23.84
N ASN A 105 3.10 9.53 -22.52
CA ASN A 105 3.59 10.65 -21.71
C ASN A 105 5.01 11.11 -22.10
N ASN A 106 5.84 10.20 -22.61
CA ASN A 106 7.19 10.48 -23.13
C ASN A 106 7.19 10.97 -24.59
N GLY A 107 6.06 10.90 -25.28
CA GLY A 107 5.94 11.23 -26.71
C GLY A 107 6.44 10.14 -27.65
N GLU A 108 6.59 8.90 -27.17
CA GLU A 108 7.04 7.75 -27.97
C GLU A 108 5.92 7.20 -28.86
N ILE A 109 4.68 7.31 -28.40
CA ILE A 109 3.47 6.88 -29.12
C ILE A 109 2.39 7.95 -29.01
N SER A 110 1.51 8.03 -30.02
CA SER A 110 0.33 8.88 -29.97
C SER A 110 -0.70 8.36 -28.95
N ARG A 111 -1.63 9.22 -28.57
CA ARG A 111 -2.71 8.85 -27.64
C ARG A 111 -3.65 7.83 -28.27
N GLU A 112 -3.95 7.97 -29.56
CA GLU A 112 -4.79 7.02 -30.29
C GLU A 112 -4.14 5.63 -30.34
N GLU A 113 -2.83 5.55 -30.57
CA GLU A 113 -2.08 4.29 -30.59
C GLU A 113 -2.03 3.62 -29.21
N ALA A 114 -1.91 4.41 -28.14
CA ALA A 114 -1.96 3.91 -26.77
C ALA A 114 -3.35 3.33 -26.46
N GLU A 115 -4.42 4.08 -26.73
CA GLU A 115 -5.80 3.67 -26.45
C GLU A 115 -6.22 2.43 -27.26
N ALA A 116 -5.71 2.27 -28.49
CA ALA A 116 -5.96 1.07 -29.31
C ALA A 116 -5.31 -0.21 -28.75
N GLN A 117 -4.26 -0.08 -27.94
CA GLN A 117 -3.50 -1.20 -27.37
C GLN A 117 -3.83 -1.47 -25.89
N MET A 118 -4.65 -0.63 -25.27
CA MET A 118 -5.06 -0.79 -23.88
C MET A 118 -6.06 -1.94 -23.71
N ILE A 119 -5.92 -2.67 -22.62
CA ILE A 119 -6.80 -3.77 -22.21
C ILE A 119 -8.07 -3.21 -21.56
N ASN A 120 -7.91 -2.20 -20.71
CA ASN A 120 -9.02 -1.56 -20.01
C ASN A 120 -9.28 -0.16 -20.52
N GLN A 121 -10.54 0.28 -20.41
CA GLN A 121 -10.91 1.69 -20.52
C GLN A 121 -11.01 2.33 -19.13
N TYR A 122 -10.34 3.47 -18.96
CA TYR A 122 -10.20 4.20 -17.69
C TYR A 122 -10.95 5.52 -17.69
#